data_AF-A0A9R1B395-F1
#
_entry.id   AF-A0A9R1B395-F1
#
_cell.length_a   1.000
_cell.length_b   1.000
_cell.length_c   1.000
_cell.angle_alpha   90.00
_cell.angle_beta   90.00
_cell.angle_gamma   90.00
#
_symmetry.space_group_name_H-M   'P 1'
#
loop_
_entity.id
_entity.type
_entity.pdbx_description
1 polymer ?
#
loop_
_entity_poly.entity_id
_entity_poly.type
_entity_poly.pdbx_seq_one_letter_code
_entity_poly.pdbx_strand_id
1 'polypeptide(L)'
;MSAQWKGSPLPTEPVKLFIGILSAANHFAKRTAVRKSWMIATRKSSNSVARFFVALNGKKEVNEELKKEAEFFGDIVLVPFMEAENPCVGPCKFLHWCDLTSIIQHINALRVIYEWEEEVYPPYANGPGYVISSEIAEYIVSEFDNQALRLFKMEDVSMGIWVQKFNKTRQLVEYSHDVKFFQAGCFDGYYTAHYQSPQHIICLWRKPQSGSAQCCNAR
;
A
#
# COMPACT_ATOMS: atom_id res chain seq x y z
N MET A 1 10.52 15.36 -19.23
CA MET A 1 9.18 15.10 -18.65
C MET A 1 8.82 16.24 -17.69
N SER A 2 7.55 16.66 -17.60
CA SER A 2 7.08 17.89 -16.91
C SER A 2 7.02 17.77 -15.37
N ALA A 3 7.25 18.87 -14.65
CA ALA A 3 7.18 18.96 -13.18
C ALA A 3 5.80 18.57 -12.60
N GLN A 4 4.74 18.65 -13.40
CA GLN A 4 3.38 18.20 -13.02
C GLN A 4 3.30 16.72 -12.60
N TRP A 5 4.33 15.93 -12.93
CA TRP A 5 4.37 14.51 -12.63
C TRP A 5 5.03 14.19 -11.29
N LYS A 6 5.68 15.16 -10.64
CA LYS A 6 6.31 14.98 -9.34
C LYS A 6 5.26 14.84 -8.23
N GLY A 7 5.53 14.00 -7.25
CA GLY A 7 4.77 13.90 -6.02
C GLY A 7 4.99 15.14 -5.17
N SER A 8 3.95 15.54 -4.45
CA SER A 8 4.07 16.54 -3.39
C SER A 8 5.09 16.06 -2.35
N PRO A 9 5.81 16.96 -1.65
CA PRO A 9 6.61 16.58 -0.49
C PRO A 9 5.81 15.75 0.52
N LEU A 10 6.50 14.98 1.38
CA LEU A 10 5.82 14.32 2.49
C LEU A 10 5.16 15.38 3.37
N PRO A 11 3.90 15.15 3.79
CA PRO A 11 3.21 16.12 4.62
C PRO A 11 3.88 16.19 5.99
N THR A 12 4.05 17.40 6.51
CA THR A 12 4.53 17.67 7.87
C THR A 12 3.39 17.82 8.87
N GLU A 13 2.15 17.89 8.37
CA GLU A 13 0.92 17.95 9.16
C GLU A 13 0.06 16.71 8.89
N PRO A 14 -0.84 16.34 9.82
CA PRO A 14 -1.76 15.23 9.62
C PRO A 14 -2.59 15.40 8.35
N VAL A 15 -2.63 14.36 7.52
CA VAL A 15 -3.48 14.32 6.33
C VAL A 15 -4.74 13.50 6.61
N LYS A 16 -5.84 13.86 5.95
CA LYS A 16 -7.11 13.14 6.12
C LYS A 16 -7.09 11.75 5.49
N LEU A 17 -6.33 11.58 4.41
CA LEU A 17 -6.21 10.32 3.70
C LEU A 17 -4.84 10.22 3.04
N PHE A 18 -3.95 9.41 3.56
CA PHE A 18 -2.82 8.97 2.74
C PHE A 18 -3.29 7.76 1.90
N ILE A 19 -2.58 7.38 0.83
CA ILE A 19 -2.77 6.16 0.06
C ILE A 19 -1.40 5.51 -0.25
N GLY A 20 -1.21 4.27 0.17
CA GLY A 20 0.05 3.54 0.11
C GLY A 20 -0.11 2.39 -0.85
N ILE A 21 0.74 2.35 -1.87
CA ILE A 21 0.57 1.45 -3.00
C ILE A 21 1.76 0.52 -3.03
N LEU A 22 1.51 -0.75 -2.74
CA LEU A 22 2.54 -1.78 -2.82
C LEU A 22 2.83 -2.08 -4.30
N SER A 23 4.09 -1.95 -4.72
CA SER A 23 4.48 -2.24 -6.11
C SER A 23 5.78 -3.03 -6.15
N ALA A 24 5.93 -3.89 -7.15
CA ALA A 24 7.19 -4.56 -7.44
C ALA A 24 8.15 -3.62 -8.18
N ALA A 25 9.46 -3.83 -8.05
CA ALA A 25 10.47 -2.97 -8.67
C ALA A 25 10.28 -2.81 -10.19
N ASN A 26 10.01 -3.91 -10.89
CA ASN A 26 9.85 -3.96 -12.35
C ASN A 26 8.47 -3.48 -12.88
N HIS A 27 7.53 -3.09 -12.01
CA HIS A 27 6.17 -2.67 -12.41
C HIS A 27 6.07 -1.19 -12.87
N PHE A 28 7.03 -0.70 -13.64
CA PHE A 28 7.09 0.69 -14.14
C PHE A 28 5.83 1.13 -14.88
N ALA A 29 5.30 0.27 -15.76
CA ALA A 29 4.09 0.57 -16.54
C ALA A 29 2.84 0.69 -15.65
N LYS A 30 2.72 -0.14 -14.60
CA LYS A 30 1.61 -0.08 -13.65
C LYS A 30 1.67 1.21 -12.83
N ARG A 31 2.84 1.55 -12.27
CA ARG A 31 3.03 2.82 -11.55
C ARG A 31 2.71 4.02 -12.43
N THR A 32 3.18 4.01 -13.68
CA THR A 32 2.87 5.07 -14.65
C THR A 32 1.36 5.18 -14.93
N ALA A 33 0.65 4.06 -15.06
CA ALA A 33 -0.80 4.07 -15.24
C ALA A 33 -1.53 4.65 -14.01
N VAL A 34 -1.10 4.29 -12.80
CA VAL A 34 -1.62 4.87 -11.56
C VAL A 34 -1.38 6.39 -11.50
N ARG A 35 -0.16 6.85 -11.80
CA ARG A 35 0.17 8.29 -11.86
C ARG A 35 -0.69 9.05 -12.87
N LYS A 36 -1.03 8.43 -14.00
CA LYS A 36 -1.86 9.00 -15.07
C LYS A 36 -3.37 8.89 -14.82
N SER A 37 -3.78 8.28 -13.70
CA SER A 37 -5.17 8.05 -13.36
C SER A 37 -5.56 8.75 -12.05
N TRP A 38 -6.04 7.99 -11.06
CA TRP A 38 -6.61 8.51 -9.82
C TRP A 38 -5.59 9.26 -8.96
N MET A 39 -4.30 8.94 -9.07
CA MET A 39 -3.24 9.59 -8.29
C MET A 39 -3.06 11.07 -8.66
N ILE A 40 -3.62 11.51 -9.79
CA ILE A 40 -3.67 12.93 -10.14
C ILE A 40 -4.53 13.69 -9.13
N ALA A 41 -5.61 13.09 -8.62
CA ALA A 41 -6.50 13.73 -7.65
C ALA A 41 -5.80 13.97 -6.32
N THR A 42 -4.94 13.06 -5.87
CA THR A 42 -4.19 13.22 -4.61
C THR A 42 -3.17 14.35 -4.71
N ARG A 43 -2.58 14.61 -5.89
CA ARG A 43 -1.61 15.70 -6.09
C ARG A 43 -2.25 17.09 -6.07
N LYS A 44 -3.55 17.17 -6.38
CA LYS A 44 -4.32 18.43 -6.36
C LYS A 44 -4.93 18.74 -4.98
N SER A 45 -4.82 17.81 -4.04
CA SER A 45 -5.42 17.90 -2.72
C SER A 45 -4.35 18.17 -1.67
N SER A 46 -4.63 19.09 -0.75
CA SER A 46 -3.80 19.29 0.45
C SER A 46 -4.10 18.26 1.55
N ASN A 47 -5.23 17.55 1.44
CA ASN A 47 -5.72 16.65 2.48
C ASN A 47 -5.39 15.19 2.21
N SER A 48 -4.76 14.88 1.06
CA SER A 48 -4.47 13.50 0.70
C SER A 48 -3.13 13.31 0.01
N VAL A 49 -2.44 12.23 0.33
CA VAL A 49 -1.08 11.97 -0.17
C VAL A 49 -0.98 10.53 -0.64
N ALA A 50 -0.44 10.28 -1.83
CA ALA A 50 -0.19 8.91 -2.31
C ALA A 50 1.31 8.61 -2.47
N ARG A 51 1.73 7.39 -2.11
CA ARG A 51 3.11 6.91 -2.22
C ARG A 51 3.17 5.45 -2.68
N PHE A 52 4.13 5.14 -3.56
CA PHE A 52 4.50 3.77 -3.87
C PHE A 52 5.54 3.26 -2.88
N PHE A 53 5.34 2.05 -2.37
CA PHE A 53 6.32 1.33 -1.57
C PHE A 53 6.90 0.20 -2.42
N VAL A 54 8.21 0.30 -2.68
CA VAL A 54 8.88 -0.58 -3.64
C VAL A 54 10.16 -1.14 -3.02
N ALA A 55 10.23 -2.47 -2.94
CA ALA A 55 11.43 -3.20 -2.53
C ALA A 55 12.42 -3.31 -3.70
N LEU A 56 13.70 -3.56 -3.40
CA LEU A 56 14.72 -3.74 -4.43
C LEU A 56 14.56 -5.10 -5.12
N ASN A 57 14.85 -5.14 -6.42
CA ASN A 57 14.88 -6.36 -7.21
C ASN A 57 16.23 -7.07 -7.08
N GLY A 58 16.28 -8.38 -7.33
CA GLY A 58 17.54 -9.11 -7.44
C GLY A 58 18.42 -8.67 -8.63
N LYS A 59 17.81 -8.09 -9.68
CA LYS A 59 18.51 -7.55 -10.85
C LYS A 59 18.92 -6.10 -10.62
N LYS A 60 20.23 -5.82 -10.76
CA LYS A 60 20.80 -4.47 -10.53
C LYS A 60 20.28 -3.45 -11.54
N GLU A 61 20.09 -3.86 -12.79
CA GLU A 61 19.63 -3.00 -13.89
C GLU A 61 18.23 -2.44 -13.60
N VAL A 62 17.34 -3.29 -13.05
CA VAL A 62 16.00 -2.88 -12.62
C VAL A 62 16.07 -1.86 -11.49
N ASN A 63 17.00 -2.03 -10.54
CA ASN A 63 17.18 -1.11 -9.42
C ASN A 63 17.74 0.25 -9.85
N GLU A 64 18.59 0.29 -10.85
CA GLU A 64 19.09 1.55 -11.41
C GLU A 64 17.97 2.35 -12.08
N GLU A 65 17.12 1.69 -12.87
CA GLU A 65 15.93 2.32 -13.45
C GLU A 65 14.93 2.77 -12.37
N LEU A 66 14.73 1.95 -11.34
CA LEU A 66 13.86 2.28 -10.20
C LEU A 66 14.36 3.50 -9.43
N LYS A 67 15.67 3.62 -9.21
CA LYS A 67 16.26 4.79 -8.55
C LYS A 67 16.05 6.07 -9.37
N LYS A 68 16.26 6.00 -10.69
CA LYS A 68 15.98 7.12 -11.61
C LYS A 68 14.50 7.52 -11.57
N GLU A 69 13.60 6.54 -11.55
CA GLU A 69 12.16 6.79 -11.40
C GLU A 69 11.84 7.46 -10.05
N ALA A 70 12.38 6.92 -8.95
CA ALA A 70 12.13 7.44 -7.61
C ALA A 70 12.62 8.88 -7.45
N GLU A 71 13.83 9.17 -7.95
CA GLU A 71 14.40 10.52 -7.94
C GLU A 71 13.58 11.49 -8.81
N PHE A 72 13.14 11.05 -9.98
CA PHE A 72 12.38 11.90 -10.90
C PHE A 72 10.99 12.24 -10.36
N PHE A 73 10.24 11.24 -9.91
CA PHE A 73 8.85 11.43 -9.50
C PHE A 73 8.71 11.80 -8.02
N GLY A 74 9.64 11.45 -7.13
CA GLY A 74 9.56 11.76 -5.70
C GLY A 74 8.36 11.13 -4.98
N ASP A 75 7.69 10.16 -5.61
CA ASP A 75 6.50 9.49 -5.09
C ASP A 75 6.74 8.01 -4.73
N ILE A 76 8.01 7.59 -4.72
CA ILE A 76 8.44 6.23 -4.37
C ILE A 76 9.23 6.29 -3.05
N VAL A 77 8.82 5.46 -2.10
CA VAL A 77 9.58 5.10 -0.91
C VAL A 77 10.26 3.76 -1.19
N LEU A 78 11.59 3.78 -1.29
CA LEU A 78 12.40 2.57 -1.46
C LEU A 78 12.51 1.85 -0.12
N VAL A 79 12.11 0.58 -0.10
CA VAL A 79 12.18 -0.27 1.08
C VAL A 79 13.48 -1.08 1.02
N PRO A 80 14.31 -1.11 2.08
CA PRO A 80 15.68 -1.63 2.04
C PRO A 80 15.81 -3.17 1.99
N PHE A 81 14.80 -3.89 1.47
CA PHE A 81 14.81 -5.35 1.37
C PHE A 81 14.80 -5.82 -0.08
N MET A 82 15.43 -6.97 -0.36
CA MET A 82 15.40 -7.61 -1.69
C MET A 82 14.17 -8.51 -1.84
N GLU A 83 13.46 -8.39 -2.96
CA GLU A 83 12.27 -9.20 -3.29
C GLU A 83 12.52 -10.72 -3.29
N ALA A 84 13.78 -11.16 -3.47
CA ALA A 84 14.13 -12.56 -3.72
C ALA A 84 14.56 -13.37 -2.48
N GLU A 85 15.07 -12.73 -1.41
CA GLU A 85 15.69 -13.46 -0.29
C GLU A 85 14.71 -13.83 0.84
N ASN A 86 13.43 -13.51 0.69
CA ASN A 86 12.42 -13.93 1.65
C ASN A 86 11.03 -13.87 0.99
N PRO A 87 10.32 -14.99 0.78
CA PRO A 87 8.96 -14.99 0.22
C PRO A 87 7.95 -14.25 1.11
N CYS A 88 8.38 -13.87 2.32
CA CYS A 88 7.68 -12.99 3.23
C CYS A 88 7.95 -11.51 2.95
N VAL A 89 8.98 -11.05 2.23
CA VAL A 89 9.25 -9.59 2.08
C VAL A 89 8.40 -8.93 0.99
N GLY A 90 7.98 -9.69 -0.02
CA GLY A 90 6.99 -9.23 -1.00
C GLY A 90 5.63 -8.89 -0.36
N PRO A 91 5.17 -9.69 0.64
CA PRO A 91 4.01 -9.38 1.48
C PRO A 91 4.29 -8.79 2.88
N CYS A 92 5.47 -8.81 3.48
CA CYS A 92 5.77 -8.17 4.80
C CYS A 92 6.00 -6.67 4.64
N LYS A 93 5.29 -6.05 3.70
CA LYS A 93 5.36 -4.64 3.37
C LYS A 93 4.60 -3.85 4.43
N PHE A 94 5.16 -3.76 5.63
CA PHE A 94 4.47 -3.11 6.73
C PHE A 94 4.89 -1.68 7.03
N LEU A 95 3.84 -0.92 7.34
CA LEU A 95 3.75 0.33 8.10
C LEU A 95 4.62 1.47 7.64
N HIS A 96 4.00 2.46 7.01
CA HIS A 96 4.60 3.78 6.97
C HIS A 96 3.59 4.89 6.78
N TRP A 97 2.80 5.22 7.80
CA TRP A 97 1.77 6.24 7.65
C TRP A 97 1.64 7.17 8.85
N CYS A 98 1.99 8.43 8.54
CA CYS A 98 1.90 9.66 9.32
C CYS A 98 2.68 9.72 10.64
N ASP A 99 4.01 9.82 10.49
CA ASP A 99 4.93 10.84 11.05
C ASP A 99 6.40 10.33 10.98
N LEU A 100 7.02 10.26 9.78
CA LEU A 100 8.07 9.24 9.55
C LEU A 100 9.28 9.64 8.69
N THR A 101 10.17 10.47 9.24
CA THR A 101 11.60 10.48 8.86
C THR A 101 12.45 9.55 9.74
N SER A 102 11.99 9.15 10.93
CA SER A 102 12.78 8.33 11.88
C SER A 102 12.67 6.80 11.72
N ILE A 103 11.66 6.27 11.02
CA ILE A 103 11.42 4.81 10.94
C ILE A 103 12.25 4.10 9.86
N ILE A 104 12.83 4.83 8.91
CA ILE A 104 13.76 4.25 7.92
C ILE A 104 15.02 3.67 8.60
N GLN A 105 15.39 4.18 9.79
CA GLN A 105 16.62 3.74 10.48
C GLN A 105 16.45 2.45 11.30
N HIS A 106 15.24 2.12 11.77
CA HIS A 106 15.04 1.05 12.77
C HIS A 106 14.58 -0.30 12.20
N ILE A 107 14.08 -0.34 10.96
CA ILE A 107 13.71 -1.59 10.25
C ILE A 107 14.95 -2.44 9.86
N ASN A 108 16.16 -1.93 10.10
CA ASN A 108 17.43 -2.65 9.90
C ASN A 108 17.62 -3.89 10.82
N ALA A 109 16.69 -4.20 11.74
CA ALA A 109 16.96 -5.12 12.85
C ALA A 109 16.08 -6.38 12.99
N LEU A 110 15.03 -6.62 12.20
CA LEU A 110 14.13 -7.77 12.45
C LEU A 110 14.30 -8.90 11.42
N ARG A 111 14.82 -10.03 11.92
CA ARG A 111 15.19 -11.24 11.17
C ARG A 111 14.28 -12.45 11.47
N VAL A 112 13.20 -12.27 12.24
CA VAL A 112 12.35 -13.37 12.73
C VAL A 112 10.93 -13.25 12.17
N ILE A 113 10.61 -14.16 11.24
CA ILE A 113 9.24 -14.41 10.80
C ILE A 113 8.66 -15.46 11.73
N TYR A 114 7.49 -15.18 12.29
CA TYR A 114 6.81 -16.14 13.15
C TYR A 114 5.95 -17.10 12.31
N GLU A 115 5.93 -18.37 12.72
CA GLU A 115 4.89 -19.31 12.30
C GLU A 115 3.66 -19.12 13.20
N TRP A 116 2.47 -19.26 12.62
CA TRP A 116 1.22 -19.06 13.35
C TRP A 116 0.85 -20.39 14.00
N GLU A 117 0.80 -20.39 15.33
CA GLU A 117 0.64 -21.60 16.14
C GLU A 117 -0.82 -22.09 16.20
N GLU A 118 -1.80 -21.20 15.94
CA GLU A 118 -3.22 -21.54 16.01
C GLU A 118 -3.76 -22.07 14.67
N GLU A 119 -4.86 -22.81 14.70
CA GLU A 119 -5.47 -23.38 13.49
C GLU A 119 -6.17 -22.33 12.61
N VAL A 120 -6.58 -21.20 13.19
CA VAL A 120 -7.40 -20.19 12.52
C VAL A 120 -6.76 -18.81 12.65
N TYR A 121 -6.69 -18.07 11.54
CA TYR A 121 -6.25 -16.68 11.55
C TYR A 121 -7.32 -15.76 12.14
N PRO A 122 -6.94 -14.64 12.77
CA PRO A 122 -7.90 -13.61 13.13
C PRO A 122 -8.58 -13.02 11.88
N PRO A 123 -9.73 -12.34 12.02
CA PRO A 123 -10.33 -11.61 10.91
C PRO A 123 -9.33 -10.65 10.27
N TYR A 124 -9.20 -10.73 8.94
CA TYR A 124 -8.32 -9.87 8.15
C TYR A 124 -9.00 -9.45 6.86
N ALA A 125 -8.63 -8.28 6.34
CA ALA A 125 -9.16 -7.78 5.08
C ALA A 125 -8.43 -8.43 3.90
N ASN A 126 -9.10 -9.36 3.23
CA ASN A 126 -8.60 -9.99 2.01
C ASN A 126 -9.11 -9.23 0.78
N GLY A 127 -8.22 -8.77 -0.10
CA GLY A 127 -8.61 -8.11 -1.34
C GLY A 127 -7.52 -7.21 -1.93
N PRO A 128 -7.85 -6.43 -2.96
CA PRO A 128 -6.90 -5.52 -3.63
C PRO A 128 -6.50 -4.30 -2.78
N GLY A 129 -7.07 -4.15 -1.57
CA GLY A 129 -6.75 -3.09 -0.61
C GLY A 129 -7.78 -3.00 0.50
N TYR A 130 -7.43 -2.28 1.57
CA TYR A 130 -8.26 -2.04 2.75
C TYR A 130 -8.04 -0.61 3.25
N VAL A 131 -8.90 -0.15 4.16
CA VAL A 131 -8.79 1.17 4.82
C VAL A 131 -8.83 0.96 6.32
N ILE A 132 -7.90 1.60 7.03
CA ILE A 132 -7.84 1.63 8.50
C ILE A 132 -7.93 3.08 9.00
N SER A 133 -8.41 3.26 10.22
CA SER A 133 -8.43 4.58 10.85
C SER A 133 -7.03 5.02 11.31
N SER A 134 -6.87 6.31 11.57
CA SER A 134 -5.61 6.87 12.07
C SER A 134 -5.21 6.27 13.42
N GLU A 135 -6.16 5.99 14.31
CA GLU A 135 -5.90 5.42 15.63
C GLU A 135 -5.30 4.01 15.55
N ILE A 136 -5.81 3.19 14.60
CA ILE A 136 -5.23 1.87 14.32
C ILE A 136 -3.82 2.04 13.75
N ALA A 137 -3.63 2.95 12.80
CA ALA A 137 -2.31 3.19 12.20
C ALA A 137 -1.27 3.63 13.25
N GLU A 138 -1.61 4.61 14.08
CA GLU A 138 -0.77 5.13 15.17
C GLU A 138 -0.45 4.03 16.20
N TYR A 139 -1.44 3.22 16.59
CA TYR A 139 -1.21 2.10 17.48
C TYR A 139 -0.17 1.14 16.90
N ILE A 140 -0.34 0.73 15.64
CA ILE A 140 0.56 -0.23 15.04
C ILE A 140 1.98 0.34 14.96
N VAL A 141 2.14 1.63 14.60
CA VAL A 141 3.46 2.30 14.63
C VAL A 141 4.06 2.25 16.04
N SER A 142 3.28 2.61 17.07
CA SER A 142 3.75 2.62 18.46
C SER A 142 4.18 1.22 18.95
N GLU A 143 3.45 0.17 18.57
CA GLU A 143 3.78 -1.20 18.96
C GLU A 143 4.98 -1.75 18.18
N PHE A 144 5.17 -1.28 16.94
CA PHE A 144 6.32 -1.63 16.13
C PHE A 144 7.61 -1.06 16.76
N ASP A 145 7.60 0.22 17.15
CA ASP A 145 8.75 0.87 17.80
C ASP A 145 9.11 0.20 19.13
N ASN A 146 8.11 -0.31 19.84
CA ASN A 146 8.27 -1.08 21.07
C ASN A 146 8.65 -2.56 20.83
N GLN A 147 8.90 -2.97 19.58
CA GLN A 147 9.21 -4.36 19.19
C GLN A 147 8.16 -5.39 19.64
N ALA A 148 6.91 -4.94 19.83
CA ALA A 148 5.82 -5.72 20.41
C ALA A 148 4.91 -6.37 19.35
N LEU A 149 5.21 -6.16 18.07
CA LEU A 149 4.49 -6.75 16.94
C LEU A 149 5.20 -7.97 16.38
N ARG A 150 4.45 -9.04 16.18
CA ARG A 150 4.91 -10.21 15.43
C ARG A 150 4.68 -9.97 13.94
N LEU A 151 5.72 -10.16 13.13
CA LEU A 151 5.65 -10.13 11.68
C LEU A 151 5.35 -11.53 11.15
N PHE A 152 4.40 -11.62 10.23
CA PHE A 152 3.92 -12.85 9.61
C PHE A 152 4.12 -12.78 8.10
N LYS A 153 4.29 -13.95 7.45
CA LYS A 153 4.60 -14.04 6.01
C LYS A 153 3.59 -13.34 5.10
N MET A 154 2.32 -13.32 5.50
CA MET A 154 1.22 -12.74 4.73
C MET A 154 0.87 -11.35 5.30
N GLU A 155 0.92 -10.33 4.45
CA GLU A 155 0.65 -8.93 4.81
C GLU A 155 -0.70 -8.79 5.52
N ASP A 156 -1.75 -9.16 4.80
CA ASP A 156 -3.13 -8.95 5.23
C ASP A 156 -3.39 -9.65 6.57
N VAL A 157 -2.81 -10.84 6.75
CA VAL A 157 -2.92 -11.61 8.00
C VAL A 157 -2.20 -10.92 9.14
N SER A 158 -0.99 -10.40 8.92
CA SER A 158 -0.30 -9.59 9.93
C SER A 158 -1.13 -8.36 10.31
N MET A 159 -1.78 -7.71 9.35
CA MET A 159 -2.63 -6.55 9.62
C MET A 159 -3.82 -6.98 10.49
N GLY A 160 -4.46 -8.10 10.16
CA GLY A 160 -5.52 -8.70 10.97
C GLY A 160 -5.08 -9.05 12.40
N ILE A 161 -3.88 -9.59 12.58
CA ILE A 161 -3.31 -9.90 13.91
C ILE A 161 -3.18 -8.61 14.74
N TRP A 162 -2.68 -7.53 14.14
CA TRP A 162 -2.45 -6.29 14.88
C TRP A 162 -3.74 -5.52 15.15
N VAL A 163 -4.67 -5.51 14.20
CA VAL A 163 -6.02 -4.97 14.40
C VAL A 163 -6.74 -5.76 15.49
N GLN A 164 -6.58 -7.09 15.54
CA GLN A 164 -7.14 -7.88 16.63
C GLN A 164 -6.49 -7.55 17.99
N LYS A 165 -5.18 -7.31 18.03
CA LYS A 165 -4.49 -6.85 19.25
C LYS A 165 -5.03 -5.49 19.69
N PHE A 166 -5.20 -4.54 18.77
CA PHE A 166 -5.83 -3.24 19.05
C PHE A 166 -7.26 -3.39 19.58
N ASN A 167 -8.07 -4.22 18.91
CA ASN A 167 -9.45 -4.52 19.29
C ASN A 167 -9.58 -5.03 20.73
N LYS A 168 -8.61 -5.84 21.17
CA LYS A 168 -8.58 -6.43 22.51
C LYS A 168 -7.99 -5.49 23.58
N THR A 169 -7.07 -4.60 23.21
CA THR A 169 -6.23 -3.85 24.17
C THR A 169 -6.54 -2.36 24.25
N ARG A 170 -7.17 -1.77 23.23
CA ARG A 170 -7.41 -0.33 23.13
C ARG A 170 -8.90 -0.03 22.98
N GLN A 171 -9.49 -0.34 21.84
CA GLN A 171 -10.85 0.04 21.49
C GLN A 171 -11.47 -0.98 20.55
N LEU A 172 -12.78 -1.20 20.70
CA LEU A 172 -13.54 -2.07 19.80
C LEU A 172 -13.47 -1.58 18.35
N VAL A 173 -13.09 -2.48 17.45
CA VAL A 173 -12.97 -2.24 16.02
C VAL A 173 -14.27 -2.62 15.32
N GLU A 174 -14.81 -1.69 14.54
CA GLU A 174 -15.91 -1.95 13.62
C GLU A 174 -15.34 -2.43 12.27
N TYR A 175 -15.76 -3.62 11.84
CA TYR A 175 -15.37 -4.18 10.55
C TYR A 175 -16.49 -3.93 9.53
N SER A 176 -16.18 -3.19 8.47
CA SER A 176 -17.09 -2.93 7.36
C SER A 176 -16.63 -3.66 6.10
N HIS A 177 -17.59 -4.26 5.39
CA HIS A 177 -17.35 -5.03 4.17
C HIS A 177 -18.25 -4.49 3.07
N ASP A 178 -17.67 -4.21 1.90
CA ASP A 178 -18.40 -3.79 0.70
C ASP A 178 -17.89 -4.58 -0.51
N VAL A 179 -18.81 -5.12 -1.30
CA VAL A 179 -18.51 -5.87 -2.55
C VAL A 179 -17.70 -5.05 -3.53
N LYS A 180 -17.73 -3.71 -3.41
CA LYS A 180 -16.90 -2.78 -4.19
C LYS A 180 -15.39 -2.89 -3.90
N PHE A 181 -14.99 -3.64 -2.87
CA PHE A 181 -13.61 -4.09 -2.64
C PHE A 181 -13.37 -5.51 -3.19
N PHE A 182 -13.75 -5.74 -4.44
CA PHE A 182 -13.87 -7.09 -5.00
C PHE A 182 -12.52 -7.78 -5.23
N GLN A 183 -12.29 -8.92 -4.58
CA GLN A 183 -11.02 -9.68 -4.68
C GLN A 183 -10.77 -10.34 -6.05
N ALA A 184 -11.83 -10.74 -6.76
CA ALA A 184 -11.71 -11.60 -7.94
C ALA A 184 -11.59 -10.82 -9.27
N GLY A 185 -11.53 -9.49 -9.22
CA GLY A 185 -11.40 -8.68 -10.43
C GLY A 185 -12.02 -7.31 -10.27
N CYS A 186 -13.02 -7.01 -11.09
CA CYS A 186 -13.75 -5.76 -11.04
C CYS A 186 -15.24 -6.02 -10.82
N PHE A 187 -15.88 -5.16 -10.03
CA PHE A 187 -17.32 -5.14 -9.82
C PHE A 187 -17.86 -3.74 -10.15
N ASP A 188 -19.00 -3.65 -10.82
CA ASP A 188 -19.58 -2.34 -11.19
C ASP A 188 -19.87 -1.51 -9.93
N GLY A 189 -19.47 -0.24 -9.95
CA GLY A 189 -19.49 0.63 -8.76
C GLY A 189 -18.25 0.52 -7.88
N TYR A 190 -17.18 -0.13 -8.34
CA TYR A 190 -15.93 -0.39 -7.59
C TYR A 190 -15.38 0.81 -6.81
N TYR A 191 -14.85 0.51 -5.63
CA TYR A 191 -13.86 1.35 -4.94
C TYR A 191 -12.46 0.88 -5.28
N THR A 192 -12.27 -0.44 -5.38
CA THR A 192 -11.01 -1.06 -5.81
C THR A 192 -11.28 -2.15 -6.86
N ALA A 193 -10.28 -2.44 -7.68
CA ALA A 193 -10.36 -3.49 -8.71
C ALA A 193 -9.04 -4.26 -8.78
N HIS A 194 -9.12 -5.58 -8.72
CA HIS A 194 -7.99 -6.49 -8.73
C HIS A 194 -7.64 -7.00 -10.14
N TYR A 195 -6.41 -7.48 -10.35
CA TYR A 195 -5.92 -8.02 -11.63
C TYR A 195 -6.02 -7.08 -12.85
N GLN A 196 -5.83 -5.77 -12.64
CA GLN A 196 -5.94 -4.77 -13.71
C GLN A 196 -4.61 -4.53 -14.45
N SER A 197 -4.68 -4.51 -15.79
CA SER A 197 -3.57 -4.10 -16.64
C SER A 197 -3.34 -2.58 -16.58
N PRO A 198 -2.17 -2.05 -17.00
CA PRO A 198 -1.97 -0.61 -17.13
C PRO A 198 -3.05 0.10 -17.95
N GLN A 199 -3.54 -0.53 -19.02
CA GLN A 199 -4.62 0.01 -19.85
C GLN A 199 -5.95 0.02 -19.09
N HIS A 200 -6.26 -1.05 -18.34
CA HIS A 200 -7.49 -1.11 -17.55
C HIS A 200 -7.51 -0.07 -16.43
N ILE A 201 -6.38 0.19 -15.75
CA ILE A 201 -6.29 1.24 -14.72
C ILE A 201 -6.72 2.61 -15.28
N ILE A 202 -6.26 2.95 -16.49
CA ILE A 202 -6.64 4.21 -17.16
C ILE A 202 -8.12 4.20 -17.55
N CYS A 203 -8.61 3.08 -18.08
CA CYS A 203 -10.01 2.93 -18.47
C CYS A 203 -10.95 3.10 -17.26
N LEU A 204 -10.69 2.40 -16.16
CA LEU A 204 -11.45 2.46 -14.92
C LEU A 204 -11.44 3.89 -14.35
N TRP A 205 -10.35 4.64 -14.47
CA TRP A 205 -10.37 6.03 -14.01
C TRP A 205 -11.27 6.96 -14.82
N ARG A 206 -11.39 6.73 -16.14
CA ARG A 206 -12.21 7.56 -17.03
C ARG A 206 -13.71 7.29 -16.88
N LYS A 207 -14.08 6.06 -16.53
CA LYS A 207 -15.47 5.59 -16.42
C LYS A 207 -16.33 6.48 -15.49
N PRO A 208 -15.96 6.70 -14.21
CA PRO A 208 -16.72 7.58 -13.33
C PRO A 208 -16.85 9.03 -13.83
N GLN A 209 -15.84 9.54 -14.55
CA GLN A 209 -15.89 10.89 -15.14
C GLN A 209 -16.91 10.99 -16.29
N SER A 210 -17.26 9.87 -16.91
CA SER A 210 -18.31 9.75 -17.92
C SER A 210 -19.67 9.35 -17.33
N GLY A 211 -19.82 9.39 -16.00
CA GLY A 211 -21.10 9.17 -15.32
C GLY A 211 -21.44 7.71 -15.00
N SER A 212 -20.53 6.75 -15.23
CA SER A 212 -20.77 5.34 -14.84
C SER A 212 -19.49 4.64 -14.38
N ALA A 213 -19.53 3.99 -13.22
CA ALA A 213 -18.39 3.22 -12.68
C ALA A 213 -18.44 1.75 -13.14
N GLN A 214 -18.50 1.52 -14.45
CA GLN A 214 -18.55 0.18 -15.02
C GLN A 214 -17.15 -0.41 -15.25
N CYS A 215 -17.04 -1.71 -15.08
CA CYS A 215 -15.81 -2.45 -15.38
C CYS A 215 -15.40 -2.32 -16.85
N CYS A 216 -14.09 -2.40 -17.07
CA CYS A 216 -13.50 -2.37 -18.40
C CYS A 216 -13.46 -3.79 -18.96
N ASN A 217 -14.08 -4.01 -20.12
CA ASN A 217 -14.06 -5.32 -20.77
C ASN A 217 -12.64 -5.68 -21.22
N ALA A 218 -12.25 -6.94 -21.01
CA ALA A 218 -11.13 -7.54 -21.71
C ALA A 218 -11.50 -7.65 -23.19
N ARG A 219 -10.91 -6.80 -24.04
CA ARG A 219 -10.84 -7.07 -25.48
C ARG A 219 -9.53 -7.78 -25.76
#